data_AF-A0A1E5LAJ4-F1
#
_entry.id   AF-A0A1E5LAJ4-F1
#
_cell.length_a   1.000
_cell.length_b   1.000
_cell.length_c   1.000
_cell.angle_alpha   90.00
_cell.angle_beta   90.00
_cell.angle_gamma   90.00
#
_symmetry.space_group_name_H-M   'P 1'
#
loop_
_entity.id
_entity.type
_entity.pdbx_description
1 polymer ?
#
loop_
_entity_poly.entity_id
_entity_poly.type
_entity_poly.pdbx_seq_one_letter_code
_entity_poly.pdbx_strand_id
1 'polypeptide(L)'
;METLIKMYGFLIFTSALSLIGFFKLKSSVDNGTDDANQYLRSMGGSMDSESYRLIEESYILSNITMGGIILFVGLNFLCFGIYKFFKQFD
;
A
#
# COMPACT_ATOMS: atom_id res chain seq x y z
N MET A 1 23.46 -17.35 -16.29
CA MET A 1 23.33 -15.89 -16.43
C MET A 1 21.86 -15.44 -16.39
N GLU A 2 20.98 -16.07 -17.17
CA GLU A 2 19.55 -15.73 -17.26
C GLU A 2 18.77 -15.87 -15.93
N THR A 3 19.07 -16.90 -15.12
CA THR A 3 18.46 -17.14 -13.80
C THR A 3 18.80 -16.06 -12.76
N LEU A 4 20.02 -15.53 -12.81
CA LEU A 4 20.46 -14.46 -11.91
C LEU A 4 19.72 -13.15 -12.23
N ILE A 5 19.61 -12.80 -13.51
CA ILE A 5 18.89 -11.60 -13.97
C ILE A 5 17.42 -11.65 -13.52
N LYS A 6 16.75 -12.80 -13.67
CA LYS A 6 15.37 -13.00 -13.21
C LYS A 6 15.23 -12.83 -11.69
N MET A 7 16.19 -13.34 -10.92
CA MET A 7 16.18 -13.23 -9.45
C MET A 7 16.39 -11.79 -8.97
N TYR A 8 17.36 -11.06 -9.53
CA TYR A 8 17.57 -9.65 -9.21
C TYR A 8 16.37 -8.78 -9.63
N GLY A 9 15.79 -9.03 -10.79
CA GLY A 9 14.57 -8.34 -11.24
C GLY A 9 13.40 -8.55 -10.27
N PHE A 10 13.20 -9.78 -9.80
CA PHE A 10 12.18 -10.10 -8.80
C PHE A 10 12.43 -9.39 -7.46
N LEU A 11 13.68 -9.35 -6.97
CA LEU A 11 14.04 -8.65 -5.74
C LEU A 11 13.81 -7.14 -5.84
N ILE A 12 14.19 -6.53 -6.95
CA ILE A 12 13.96 -5.09 -7.19
C ILE A 12 12.45 -4.80 -7.24
N PHE A 13 11.68 -5.61 -7.97
CA PHE A 13 10.24 -5.44 -8.08
C PHE A 13 9.54 -5.55 -6.72
N THR A 14 9.86 -6.58 -5.94
CA THR A 14 9.24 -6.81 -4.62
C THR A 14 9.65 -5.76 -3.59
N SER A 15 10.89 -5.25 -3.69
CA SER A 15 11.34 -4.10 -2.90
C SER A 15 10.57 -2.83 -3.24
N ALA A 16 10.41 -2.52 -4.53
CA ALA A 16 9.61 -1.38 -4.99
C ALA A 16 8.15 -1.50 -4.55
N LEU A 17 7.56 -2.69 -4.65
CA LEU A 17 6.19 -2.95 -4.21
C LEU A 17 6.03 -2.71 -2.70
N SER A 18 7.00 -3.17 -1.91
CA SER A 18 7.03 -2.95 -0.45
C SER A 18 7.11 -1.45 -0.14
N LEU A 19 7.98 -0.71 -0.83
CA LEU A 19 8.10 0.74 -0.66
C LEU A 19 6.80 1.47 -1.00
N ILE A 20 6.13 1.09 -2.10
CA ILE A 20 4.83 1.66 -2.48
C ILE A 20 3.79 1.41 -1.38
N GLY A 21 3.71 0.18 -0.86
CA GLY A 21 2.80 -0.15 0.24
C GLY A 21 3.10 0.67 1.51
N PHE A 22 4.37 0.83 1.85
CA PHE A 22 4.80 1.64 3.00
C PHE A 22 4.44 3.12 2.84
N PHE A 23 4.73 3.74 1.69
CA PHE A 23 4.36 5.13 1.45
C PHE A 23 2.85 5.34 1.47
N LYS A 24 2.09 4.38 0.91
CA LYS A 24 0.63 4.45 0.93
C LYS A 24 0.07 4.38 2.36
N LEU A 25 0.65 3.55 3.22
CA LEU A 25 0.30 3.52 4.64
C LEU A 25 0.66 4.84 5.35
N LYS A 26 1.85 5.38 5.08
CA LYS A 26 2.30 6.63 5.71
C LYS A 26 1.38 7.80 5.39
N SER A 27 0.92 7.91 4.15
CA SER A 27 0.00 8.95 3.69
C SER A 27 -1.48 8.54 3.76
N SER A 28 -1.81 7.45 4.45
CA SER A 28 -3.18 6.89 4.43
C SER A 28 -4.22 7.80 5.06
N VAL A 29 -3.85 8.53 6.12
CA VAL A 29 -4.72 9.50 6.78
C VAL A 29 -4.99 10.67 5.83
N ASP A 30 -3.93 11.32 5.33
CA ASP A 30 -4.06 12.47 4.42
C ASP A 30 -4.87 12.09 3.16
N ASN A 31 -4.55 10.96 2.53
CA ASN A 31 -5.27 10.48 1.35
C ASN A 31 -6.73 10.14 1.67
N GLY A 32 -7.01 9.52 2.81
CA GLY A 32 -8.36 9.17 3.23
C GLY A 32 -9.22 10.40 3.51
N THR A 33 -8.65 11.41 4.18
CA THR A 33 -9.31 12.70 4.42
C THR A 33 -9.54 13.45 3.12
N ASP A 34 -8.59 13.44 2.19
CA ASP A 34 -8.75 14.06 0.87
C ASP A 34 -9.84 13.38 0.03
N ASP A 35 -9.89 12.03 0.03
CA ASP A 35 -10.94 11.26 -0.64
C ASP A 35 -12.32 11.56 -0.04
N ALA A 36 -12.42 11.65 1.29
CA ALA A 36 -13.66 12.01 2.00
C ALA A 36 -14.10 13.45 1.68
N ASN A 37 -13.15 14.38 1.61
CA ASN A 37 -13.41 15.76 1.20
C ASN A 37 -13.87 15.86 -0.25
N GLN A 38 -13.27 15.09 -1.15
CA GLN A 38 -13.67 15.02 -2.54
C GLN A 38 -15.09 14.45 -2.67
N TYR A 39 -15.41 13.41 -1.90
CA TYR A 39 -16.75 12.85 -1.81
C TYR A 39 -17.76 13.89 -1.32
N LEU A 40 -17.48 14.60 -0.23
CA LEU A 40 -18.35 15.67 0.29
C LEU A 40 -18.61 16.76 -0.77
N ARG A 41 -17.57 17.19 -1.48
CA ARG A 41 -17.71 18.17 -2.58
C ARG A 41 -18.59 17.65 -3.71
N SER A 42 -18.47 16.37 -4.05
CA SER A 42 -19.31 15.73 -5.07
C SER A 42 -20.79 15.65 -4.69
N MET A 43 -21.08 15.62 -3.39
CA MET A 43 -22.43 15.60 -2.81
C MET A 43 -23.03 17.01 -2.61
N GLY A 44 -22.40 18.06 -3.14
CA GLY A 44 -22.87 19.43 -2.99
C GLY A 44 -22.40 20.15 -1.73
N GLY A 45 -21.47 19.57 -0.97
CA GLY A 45 -20.79 20.22 0.14
C GLY A 45 -21.56 20.27 1.46
N SER A 46 -22.76 19.70 1.53
CA SER A 46 -23.53 19.63 2.78
C SER A 46 -23.72 18.18 3.24
N MET A 47 -23.17 17.88 4.41
CA MET A 47 -23.39 16.62 5.13
C MET A 47 -23.38 16.93 6.63
N ASP A 48 -24.11 16.16 7.43
CA ASP A 48 -24.00 16.29 8.87
C ASP A 48 -22.60 15.81 9.34
N SER A 49 -22.13 16.39 10.45
CA SER A 49 -20.77 16.15 10.92
C SER A 49 -20.53 14.71 11.37
N GLU A 50 -21.57 13.98 11.79
CA GLU A 50 -21.44 12.60 12.25
C GLU A 50 -21.29 11.64 11.08
N SER A 51 -22.13 11.78 10.05
CA SER A 51 -22.02 11.01 8.80
C SER A 51 -20.71 11.30 8.07
N TYR A 52 -20.27 12.56 8.04
CA TYR A 52 -18.99 12.91 7.42
C TYR A 52 -17.83 12.22 8.13
N ARG A 53 -17.81 12.21 9.47
CA ARG A 53 -16.76 11.53 10.24
C ARG A 53 -16.72 10.02 9.95
N LEU A 54 -17.88 9.36 9.87
CA LEU A 54 -17.96 7.94 9.54
C LEU A 54 -17.39 7.64 8.14
N ILE A 55 -17.65 8.52 7.18
CA ILE A 55 -17.14 8.39 5.81
C ILE A 55 -15.63 8.63 5.78
N GLU A 56 -15.14 9.67 6.46
CA GLU A 56 -13.72 9.95 6.59
C GLU A 56 -12.96 8.76 7.20
N GLU A 57 -13.42 8.23 8.33
CA GLU A 57 -12.83 7.05 8.95
C GLU A 57 -12.83 5.84 8.01
N SER A 58 -13.90 5.66 7.22
CA SER A 58 -14.00 4.58 6.24
C SER A 58 -13.00 4.73 5.08
N TYR A 59 -12.78 5.95 4.58
CA TYR A 59 -11.79 6.22 3.55
C TYR A 59 -10.35 6.06 4.07
N ILE A 60 -10.07 6.53 5.29
CA ILE A 60 -8.79 6.31 5.96
C ILE A 60 -8.54 4.81 6.13
N LEU A 61 -9.51 4.06 6.66
CA LEU A 61 -9.39 2.62 6.86
C LEU A 61 -9.19 1.87 5.53
N SER A 62 -9.86 2.30 4.47
CA SER A 62 -9.69 1.73 3.13
C SER A 62 -8.28 1.96 2.59
N ASN A 63 -7.74 3.18 2.76
CA ASN A 63 -6.37 3.52 2.38
C ASN A 63 -5.33 2.73 3.20
N ILE A 64 -5.55 2.59 4.52
CA ILE A 64 -4.73 1.75 5.40
C ILE A 64 -4.77 0.30 4.92
N THR A 65 -5.96 -0.25 4.67
CA THR A 65 -6.14 -1.65 4.26
C THR A 65 -5.43 -1.92 2.94
N MET A 66 -5.60 -1.04 1.96
CA MET A 66 -4.97 -1.18 0.65
C MET A 66 -3.44 -1.07 0.75
N GLY A 67 -2.92 -0.08 1.48
CA GLY A 67 -1.48 0.05 1.73
C GLY A 67 -0.92 -1.17 2.48
N GLY A 68 -1.65 -1.67 3.47
CA GLY A 68 -1.31 -2.86 4.26
C GLY A 68 -1.23 -4.12 3.41
N ILE A 69 -2.21 -4.36 2.53
CA ILE A 69 -2.19 -5.51 1.61
C ILE A 69 -0.99 -5.44 0.68
N ILE A 70 -0.75 -4.28 0.06
CA ILE A 70 0.38 -4.10 -0.87
C ILE A 70 1.72 -4.31 -0.15
N LEU A 71 1.88 -3.73 1.04
CA LEU A 71 3.09 -3.88 1.84
C LEU A 71 3.29 -5.34 2.27
N PHE A 72 2.23 -6.00 2.74
CA PHE A 72 2.29 -7.39 3.18
C PHE A 72 2.69 -8.31 2.03
N VAL A 73 2.07 -8.17 0.86
CA VAL A 73 2.41 -8.96 -0.33
C VAL A 73 3.85 -8.68 -0.78
N GLY A 74 4.24 -7.40 -0.84
CA GLY A 74 5.59 -6.99 -1.19
C GLY A 74 6.65 -7.60 -0.27
N LEU A 75 6.45 -7.51 1.05
CA LEU A 75 7.38 -8.04 2.04
C LEU A 75 7.44 -9.57 2.01
N ASN A 76 6.31 -10.26 1.87
CA ASN A 76 6.31 -11.73 1.78
C ASN A 76 7.14 -12.21 0.59
N PHE A 77 6.92 -11.60 -0.58
CA PHE A 77 7.69 -11.96 -1.77
C PHE A 77 9.15 -11.53 -1.68
N LEU A 78 9.46 -10.39 -1.07
CA LEU A 78 10.83 -9.95 -0.82
C LEU A 78 11.56 -10.95 0.10
N CYS A 79 10.96 -11.32 1.23
CA CYS A 79 11.51 -12.30 2.17
C CYS A 79 11.72 -13.66 1.50
N PHE A 80 10.74 -14.13 0.71
CA PHE A 80 10.88 -15.36 -0.06
C PHE A 80 12.01 -15.28 -1.09
N GLY A 81 12.12 -14.16 -1.81
CA GLY A 81 13.19 -13.90 -2.77
C GLY A 81 14.56 -13.90 -2.11
N ILE A 82 14.71 -13.22 -0.97
CA ILE A 82 15.95 -13.17 -0.19
C ILE A 82 16.32 -14.57 0.31
N TYR A 83 15.37 -15.32 0.87
CA TYR A 83 15.61 -16.70 1.31
C TYR A 83 16.12 -17.58 0.18
N LYS A 84 15.49 -17.51 -1.00
CA LYS A 84 15.92 -18.27 -2.17
C LYS A 84 17.29 -17.82 -2.68
N PHE A 85 17.59 -16.52 -2.61
CA PHE A 85 18.89 -15.97 -2.96
C PHE A 85 19.98 -16.58 -2.09
N PHE A 86 19.86 -16.50 -0.75
CA PHE A 86 20.85 -17.06 0.18
C PHE A 86 21.06 -18.56 -0.01
N LYS A 87 19.98 -19.34 -0.17
CA LYS A 87 20.05 -20.79 -0.41
C LYS A 87 20.78 -21.16 -1.70
N GLN A 88 20.91 -20.24 -2.66
CA GLN A 88 21.64 -20.49 -3.90
C GLN A 88 23.16 -20.28 -3.75
N PHE A 89 23.60 -19.63 -2.67
CA PHE A 89 25.01 -19.38 -2.35
C PHE A 89 25.58 -20.33 -1.27
N ASP A 90 24.73 -21.09 -0.58
CA ASP A 90 25.10 -22.27 0.22
C ASP A 90 25.25 -23.52 -0.67
#